data_AF-A0A519KUF0-F1
#
_entry.id   AF-A0A519KUF0-F1
#
_cell.length_a   1.000
_cell.length_b   1.000
_cell.length_c   1.000
_cell.angle_alpha   90.00
_cell.angle_beta   90.00
_cell.angle_gamma   90.00
#
_symmetry.space_group_name_H-M   'P 1'
#
loop_
_entity.id
_entity.type
_entity.pdbx_description
1 polymer ?
#
loop_
_entity_poly.entity_id
_entity_poly.type
_entity_poly.pdbx_seq_one_letter_code
_entity_poly.pdbx_strand_id
1 'polypeptide(L)'
;MSNYTRLERTLMVALAHDLRGAVPDLSAQFEQSRPSQRRNSGFGLFTEMIVDQTRWTPTSGPSGDLGTVHAMIGNLPDPIAFKARVRNGVLLGLLGDSYGQDTRAIDFTTVAFDQVFTVDAQGQSIPFEPARPTSPGPLPDLQRRNDPRPPAQAAERPPLRNVGALQRVQEVDAPARHMPPPQSPPFPNTIPSPGGKLPTDDASLLIGLWVLIGVIAMIAVT
;
A
#
# COMPACT_ATOMS: atom_id res chain seq x y z
N MET A 1 -6.36 -7.62 15.36
CA MET A 1 -5.68 -8.78 14.71
C MET A 1 -5.81 -10.09 15.50
N SER A 2 -7.03 -10.52 15.87
CA SER A 2 -7.22 -11.62 16.85
C SER A 2 -7.04 -13.06 16.30
N ASN A 3 -6.92 -13.26 14.98
CA ASN A 3 -6.88 -14.62 14.38
C ASN A 3 -5.61 -14.94 13.57
N TYR A 4 -4.64 -14.03 13.55
CA TYR A 4 -3.34 -14.24 12.91
C TYR A 4 -2.37 -14.94 13.85
N THR A 5 -1.46 -15.75 13.29
CA THR A 5 -0.38 -16.38 14.06
C THR A 5 0.63 -15.33 14.50
N ARG A 6 1.54 -15.69 15.41
CA ARG A 6 2.64 -14.79 15.81
C ARG A 6 3.51 -14.44 14.60
N LEU A 7 3.84 -15.43 13.78
CA LEU A 7 4.64 -15.25 12.56
C LEU A 7 3.95 -14.29 11.59
N GLU A 8 2.68 -14.54 11.27
CA GLU A 8 1.92 -13.70 10.35
C GLU A 8 1.88 -12.24 10.82
N ARG A 9 1.58 -11.98 12.10
CA ARG A 9 1.58 -10.61 12.63
C ARG A 9 2.93 -9.92 12.47
N THR A 10 4.04 -10.61 12.76
CA THR A 10 5.37 -10.03 12.60
C THR A 10 5.68 -9.74 11.13
N LEU A 11 5.34 -10.67 10.22
CA LEU A 11 5.51 -10.48 8.79
C LEU A 11 4.66 -9.32 8.25
N MET A 12 3.42 -9.17 8.72
CA MET A 12 2.53 -8.09 8.32
C MET A 12 3.09 -6.71 8.68
N VAL A 13 3.65 -6.56 9.89
CA VAL A 13 4.29 -5.31 10.30
C VAL A 13 5.56 -5.05 9.48
N ALA A 14 6.39 -6.08 9.27
CA ALA A 14 7.61 -5.95 8.47
C ALA A 14 7.31 -5.56 7.02
N LEU A 15 6.34 -6.23 6.38
CA LEU A 15 5.91 -5.93 5.01
C LEU A 15 5.25 -4.56 4.91
N ALA A 16 4.45 -4.15 5.89
CA ALA A 16 3.86 -2.81 5.91
C ALA A 16 4.94 -1.72 6.02
N HIS A 17 6.01 -1.98 6.77
CA HIS A 17 7.14 -1.07 6.88
C HIS A 17 7.90 -0.97 5.55
N ASP A 18 8.27 -2.12 4.97
CA ASP A 18 9.01 -2.23 3.71
C ASP A 18 8.24 -1.59 2.54
N LEU A 19 6.93 -1.88 2.44
CA LEU A 19 6.08 -1.45 1.34
C LEU A 19 5.40 -0.11 1.55
N ARG A 20 5.74 0.65 2.60
CA ARG A 20 5.07 1.93 2.93
C ARG A 20 5.03 2.93 1.77
N GLY A 21 6.05 2.93 0.92
CA GLY A 21 6.14 3.82 -0.25
C GLY A 21 5.37 3.30 -1.47
N ALA A 22 5.24 1.99 -1.62
CA ALA A 22 4.60 1.35 -2.77
C ALA A 22 3.10 1.12 -2.57
N VAL A 23 2.70 0.75 -1.35
CA VAL A 23 1.31 0.51 -0.94
C VAL A 23 1.07 1.21 0.40
N PRO A 24 0.84 2.54 0.40
CA PRO A 24 0.72 3.33 1.63
C PRO A 24 -0.37 2.83 2.60
N ASP A 25 -1.46 2.28 2.06
CA ASP A 25 -2.59 1.78 2.84
C ASP A 25 -2.41 0.34 3.36
N LEU A 26 -1.28 -0.33 3.06
CA LEU A 26 -1.08 -1.75 3.36
C LEU A 26 -1.26 -2.08 4.86
N SER A 27 -0.72 -1.23 5.74
CA SER A 27 -0.84 -1.39 7.20
C SER A 27 -2.31 -1.43 7.65
N ALA A 28 -3.14 -0.51 7.14
CA ALA A 28 -4.56 -0.46 7.47
C ALA A 28 -5.30 -1.70 6.94
N GLN A 29 -4.93 -2.19 5.76
CA GLN A 29 -5.50 -3.43 5.21
C GLN A 29 -5.19 -4.64 6.10
N PHE A 30 -3.96 -4.73 6.59
CA PHE A 30 -3.55 -5.78 7.51
C PHE A 30 -4.32 -5.72 8.83
N GLU A 31 -4.53 -4.52 9.38
CA GLU A 31 -5.31 -4.35 10.61
C GLU A 31 -6.79 -4.74 10.45
N GLN A 32 -7.37 -4.41 9.30
CA GLN A 32 -8.78 -4.64 8.96
C GLN A 32 -9.04 -5.95 8.20
N SER A 33 -8.04 -6.82 8.13
CA SER A 33 -8.19 -8.13 7.49
C SER A 33 -8.34 -9.25 8.52
N ARG A 34 -8.88 -10.36 8.02
CA ARG A 34 -8.93 -11.64 8.72
C ARG A 34 -8.36 -12.73 7.84
N PRO A 35 -7.67 -13.73 8.40
CA PRO A 35 -7.26 -14.88 7.64
C PRO A 35 -8.49 -15.70 7.25
N SER A 36 -8.52 -16.18 6.01
CA SER A 36 -9.56 -17.04 5.45
C SER A 36 -9.08 -18.49 5.41
N GLN A 37 -8.05 -18.75 4.60
CA GLN A 37 -7.47 -20.06 4.40
C GLN A 37 -5.95 -20.00 4.54
N ARG A 38 -5.37 -21.07 5.07
CA ARG A 38 -3.92 -21.29 5.11
C ARG A 38 -3.61 -22.56 4.36
N ARG A 39 -2.68 -22.47 3.41
CA ARG A 39 -2.26 -23.60 2.58
C ARG A 39 -0.75 -23.73 2.63
N ASN A 40 -0.28 -24.96 2.79
CA ASN A 40 1.10 -25.35 2.69
C ASN A 40 1.19 -26.49 1.66
N SER A 41 1.87 -26.25 0.53
CA SER A 41 2.06 -27.25 -0.53
C SER A 41 3.39 -28.00 -0.42
N GLY A 42 4.22 -27.66 0.58
CA GLY A 42 5.59 -28.12 0.75
C GLY A 42 6.61 -27.12 0.26
N PHE A 43 6.44 -26.59 -0.95
CA PHE A 43 7.37 -25.62 -1.53
C PHE A 43 6.84 -24.18 -1.52
N GLY A 44 5.58 -24.02 -1.12
CA GLY A 44 4.92 -22.71 -1.09
C GLY A 44 3.85 -22.65 -0.02
N LEU A 45 3.65 -21.44 0.48
CA LEU A 45 2.74 -21.12 1.55
C LEU A 45 1.80 -20.02 1.08
N PHE A 46 0.53 -20.11 1.46
CA PHE A 46 -0.41 -19.04 1.18
C PHE A 46 -1.40 -18.88 2.32
N THR A 47 -1.39 -17.70 2.94
CA THR A 47 -2.46 -17.25 3.84
C THR A 47 -3.34 -16.29 3.07
N GLU A 48 -4.53 -16.74 2.67
CA GLU A 48 -5.57 -15.90 2.11
C GLU A 48 -6.10 -14.94 3.18
N MET A 49 -6.27 -13.68 2.81
CA MET A 49 -6.80 -12.65 3.70
C MET A 49 -8.05 -12.03 3.09
N ILE A 50 -9.09 -11.94 3.91
CA ILE A 50 -10.29 -11.17 3.58
C ILE A 50 -10.18 -9.84 4.28
N VAL A 51 -10.15 -8.80 3.47
CA VAL A 51 -10.20 -7.42 3.91
C VAL A 51 -11.66 -6.99 4.08
N ASP A 52 -11.95 -6.17 5.11
CA ASP A 52 -13.27 -5.56 5.27
C ASP A 52 -13.74 -4.85 3.99
N GLN A 53 -14.99 -5.10 3.58
CA GLN A 53 -15.57 -4.56 2.35
C GLN A 53 -16.16 -3.15 2.54
N THR A 54 -16.36 -2.70 3.78
CA THR A 54 -16.92 -1.36 4.04
C THR A 54 -15.90 -0.24 3.87
N ARG A 55 -14.62 -0.58 3.75
CA ARG A 55 -13.56 0.39 3.50
C ARG A 55 -13.64 0.92 2.07
N TRP A 56 -13.11 2.12 1.88
CA TRP A 56 -12.86 2.62 0.55
C TRP A 56 -11.88 1.69 -0.17
N THR A 57 -12.28 1.20 -1.34
CA THR A 57 -11.44 0.37 -2.19
C THR A 57 -10.79 1.26 -3.26
N PRO A 58 -9.46 1.26 -3.40
CA PRO A 58 -8.80 2.01 -4.46
C PRO A 58 -9.32 1.62 -5.85
N THR A 59 -9.57 2.60 -6.71
CA THR A 59 -9.96 2.36 -8.12
C THR A 59 -8.81 1.76 -8.93
N SER A 60 -7.56 2.04 -8.53
CA SER A 60 -6.35 1.50 -9.11
C SER A 60 -5.25 1.36 -8.05
N GLY A 61 -4.25 0.54 -8.34
CA GLY A 61 -3.11 0.32 -7.46
C GLY A 61 -2.20 -0.78 -7.98
N PRO A 62 -1.07 -1.04 -7.30
CA PRO A 62 -0.16 -2.10 -7.73
C PRO A 62 -0.83 -3.47 -7.62
N SER A 63 -0.41 -4.38 -8.50
CA SER A 63 -0.85 -5.77 -8.53
C SER A 63 0.36 -6.69 -8.60
N GLY A 64 0.26 -7.85 -7.98
CA GLY A 64 1.31 -8.87 -7.94
C GLY A 64 1.75 -9.21 -6.52
N ASP A 65 2.90 -9.87 -6.44
CA ASP A 65 3.55 -10.24 -5.19
C ASP A 65 4.60 -9.18 -4.86
N LEU A 66 4.32 -8.40 -3.82
CA LEU A 66 5.08 -7.20 -3.47
C LEU A 66 5.91 -7.41 -2.21
N GLY A 67 7.07 -6.78 -2.20
CA GLY A 67 8.02 -6.82 -1.09
C GLY A 67 8.64 -8.21 -0.96
N THR A 68 9.62 -8.33 -0.08
CA THR A 68 10.14 -9.65 0.35
C THR A 68 10.72 -9.51 1.74
N VAL A 69 10.10 -10.21 2.69
CA VAL A 69 10.55 -10.33 4.07
C VAL A 69 10.89 -11.78 4.34
N HIS A 70 12.07 -12.05 4.89
CA HIS A 70 12.53 -13.38 5.22
C HIS A 70 12.30 -13.69 6.69
N ALA A 71 11.98 -14.94 7.00
CA ALA A 71 11.94 -15.42 8.38
C ALA A 71 12.70 -16.73 8.53
N MET A 72 13.49 -16.82 9.60
CA MET A 72 14.13 -18.06 10.05
C MET A 72 13.09 -18.90 10.80
N ILE A 73 12.65 -20.01 10.20
CA ILE A 73 11.54 -20.84 10.70
C ILE A 73 12.07 -22.17 11.24
N GLY A 74 11.85 -22.42 12.53
CA GLY A 74 12.27 -23.65 13.20
C GLY A 74 13.74 -23.97 12.93
N ASN A 75 14.00 -25.19 12.46
CA ASN A 75 15.34 -25.68 12.12
C ASN A 75 15.55 -25.79 10.60
N LEU A 76 14.81 -25.03 9.80
CA LEU A 76 15.03 -25.02 8.35
C LEU A 76 16.44 -24.49 8.02
N PRO A 77 17.14 -25.10 7.06
CA PRO A 77 18.47 -24.63 6.66
C PRO A 77 18.44 -23.23 6.03
N ASP A 78 17.42 -22.92 5.22
CA ASP A 78 17.27 -21.61 4.58
C ASP A 78 15.99 -20.89 5.08
N PRO A 79 15.99 -19.55 5.14
CA PRO A 79 14.81 -18.78 5.51
C PRO A 79 13.68 -18.98 4.49
N ILE A 80 12.45 -18.72 4.93
CA ILE A 80 11.30 -18.63 4.02
C ILE A 80 11.09 -17.16 3.67
N ALA A 81 10.96 -16.87 2.37
CA ALA A 81 10.62 -15.54 1.88
C ALA A 81 9.10 -15.34 1.87
N PHE A 82 8.63 -14.22 2.40
CA PHE A 82 7.23 -13.85 2.47
C PHE A 82 6.97 -12.54 1.71
N LYS A 83 5.86 -12.50 0.97
CA LYS A 83 5.43 -11.36 0.14
C LYS A 83 3.96 -11.05 0.37
N ALA A 84 3.57 -9.80 0.18
CA ALA A 84 2.16 -9.41 0.17
C ALA A 84 1.60 -9.59 -1.25
N ARG A 85 0.56 -10.42 -1.41
CA ARG A 85 -0.16 -10.53 -2.68
C ARG A 85 -1.23 -9.46 -2.73
N VAL A 86 -1.18 -8.61 -3.75
CA VAL A 86 -2.07 -7.46 -3.92
C VAL A 86 -2.68 -7.48 -5.33
N ARG A 87 -3.92 -7.01 -5.47
CA ARG A 87 -4.58 -6.79 -6.75
C ARG A 87 -5.25 -5.42 -6.76
N ASN A 88 -4.86 -4.56 -7.69
CA ASN A 88 -5.34 -3.19 -7.81
C ASN A 88 -5.26 -2.41 -6.48
N GLY A 89 -4.18 -2.60 -5.73
CA GLY A 89 -4.00 -1.98 -4.41
C GLY A 89 -4.77 -2.67 -3.26
N VAL A 90 -5.50 -3.75 -3.52
CA VAL A 90 -6.22 -4.53 -2.49
C VAL A 90 -5.43 -5.76 -2.08
N LEU A 91 -5.20 -5.91 -0.77
CA LEU A 91 -4.55 -7.07 -0.18
C LEU A 91 -5.39 -8.34 -0.38
N LEU A 92 -4.75 -9.41 -0.88
CA LEU A 92 -5.34 -10.74 -1.06
C LEU A 92 -4.75 -11.78 -0.10
N GLY A 93 -3.52 -11.59 0.38
CA GLY A 93 -2.89 -12.54 1.29
C GLY A 93 -1.39 -12.38 1.44
N LEU A 94 -0.81 -13.33 2.19
CA LEU A 94 0.63 -13.54 2.31
C LEU A 94 1.03 -14.78 1.52
N LEU A 95 2.02 -14.64 0.65
CA LEU A 95 2.67 -15.74 -0.05
C LEU A 95 4.00 -16.04 0.65
N GLY A 96 4.30 -17.30 0.89
CA GLY A 96 5.62 -17.77 1.31
C GLY A 96 6.27 -18.68 0.27
N ASP A 97 7.57 -18.52 0.08
CA ASP A 97 8.44 -19.31 -0.80
C ASP A 97 9.56 -19.91 0.05
N SER A 98 9.68 -21.24 0.04
CA SER A 98 10.67 -21.97 0.82
C SER A 98 11.97 -22.25 0.06
N TYR A 99 12.14 -21.67 -1.14
CA TYR A 99 13.32 -21.89 -1.99
C TYR A 99 13.57 -23.37 -2.32
N GLY A 100 12.48 -24.13 -2.50
CA GLY A 100 12.55 -25.55 -2.84
C GLY A 100 12.76 -26.48 -1.63
N GLN A 101 12.84 -25.95 -0.41
CA GLN A 101 12.83 -26.78 0.80
C GLN A 101 11.44 -27.39 1.03
N ASP A 102 11.37 -28.63 1.52
CA ASP A 102 10.10 -29.27 1.89
C ASP A 102 9.64 -28.79 3.27
N THR A 103 8.50 -28.09 3.29
CA THR A 103 7.89 -27.55 4.51
C THR A 103 6.61 -28.29 4.92
N ARG A 104 6.22 -29.39 4.27
CA ARG A 104 4.93 -30.07 4.54
C ARG A 104 4.76 -30.52 5.99
N ALA A 105 5.86 -30.87 6.66
CA ALA A 105 5.85 -31.31 8.05
C ALA A 105 5.75 -30.15 9.06
N ILE A 106 5.80 -28.89 8.60
CA ILE A 106 5.80 -27.71 9.47
C ILE A 106 4.36 -27.23 9.68
N ASP A 107 3.97 -27.15 10.94
CA ASP A 107 2.75 -26.44 11.35
C ASP A 107 3.04 -24.94 11.55
N PHE A 108 2.77 -24.14 10.51
CA PHE A 108 2.96 -22.70 10.53
C PHE A 108 2.02 -21.94 11.49
N THR A 109 1.06 -22.62 12.10
CA THR A 109 0.21 -22.00 13.12
C THR A 109 0.90 -21.87 14.47
N THR A 110 1.83 -22.79 14.77
CA THR A 110 2.54 -22.86 16.05
C THR A 110 4.05 -22.83 15.94
N VAL A 111 4.60 -22.87 14.71
CA VAL A 111 6.05 -22.93 14.50
C VAL A 111 6.78 -21.77 15.19
N ALA A 112 7.91 -22.09 15.82
CA ALA A 112 8.84 -21.10 16.32
C ALA A 112 9.57 -20.42 15.16
N PHE A 113 9.90 -19.15 15.35
CA PHE A 113 10.75 -18.40 14.43
C PHE A 113 11.62 -17.45 15.25
N ASP A 114 12.85 -17.24 14.78
CA ASP A 114 13.86 -16.51 15.54
C ASP A 114 13.99 -15.07 15.06
N GLN A 115 14.23 -14.91 13.76
CA GLN A 115 14.54 -13.62 13.15
C GLN A 115 13.68 -13.39 11.91
N VAL A 116 13.23 -12.14 11.77
CA VAL A 116 12.61 -11.61 10.56
C VAL A 116 13.53 -10.52 10.01
N PHE A 117 13.76 -10.49 8.71
CA PHE A 117 14.69 -9.55 8.08
C PHE A 117 14.30 -9.26 6.63
N THR A 118 14.86 -8.20 6.06
CA THR A 118 14.81 -7.93 4.62
C THR A 118 16.22 -8.04 4.04
N VAL A 119 16.31 -8.06 2.71
CA VAL A 119 17.59 -8.02 2.01
C VAL A 119 17.68 -6.70 1.26
N ASP A 120 18.73 -5.92 1.50
CA ASP A 120 18.92 -4.65 0.81
C ASP A 120 19.45 -4.81 -0.62
N ALA A 121 19.64 -3.68 -1.32
CA ALA A 121 20.12 -3.67 -2.69
C ALA A 121 21.56 -4.21 -2.83
N GLN A 122 22.31 -4.29 -1.74
CA GLN A 122 23.67 -4.83 -1.68
C GLN A 122 23.68 -6.32 -1.29
N GLY A 123 22.51 -6.93 -1.12
CA GLY A 123 22.38 -8.32 -0.71
C GLY A 123 22.62 -8.55 0.79
N GLN A 124 22.68 -7.49 1.60
CA GLN A 124 22.86 -7.63 3.04
C GLN A 124 21.53 -7.86 3.74
N SER A 125 21.54 -8.76 4.73
CA SER A 125 20.37 -9.03 5.55
C SER A 125 20.23 -7.95 6.62
N ILE A 126 19.11 -7.21 6.58
CA ILE A 126 18.76 -6.18 7.53
C ILE A 126 17.69 -6.72 8.49
N PRO A 127 18.02 -6.96 9.76
CA PRO A 127 17.05 -7.42 10.75
C PRO A 127 15.87 -6.46 10.87
N PHE A 128 14.66 -7.01 10.85
CA PHE A 128 13.47 -6.26 11.19
C PHE A 128 13.36 -6.18 12.71
N GLU A 129 13.63 -5.00 13.27
CA GLU A 129 13.32 -4.68 14.65
C GLU A 129 11.93 -4.06 14.71
N PRO A 130 10.92 -4.72 15.31
CA PRO A 130 9.65 -4.07 15.57
C PRO A 130 9.94 -2.82 16.39
N ALA A 131 9.37 -1.68 16.00
CA ALA A 131 9.50 -0.44 16.76
C ALA A 131 9.19 -0.76 18.22
N ARG A 132 10.22 -0.71 19.08
CA ARG A 132 10.01 -0.87 20.53
C ARG A 132 8.94 0.16 20.90
N PRO A 133 7.97 -0.18 21.77
CA PRO A 133 7.02 0.80 22.25
C PRO A 133 7.82 2.00 22.76
N THR A 134 7.78 3.10 22.02
CA THR A 134 8.40 4.34 22.46
C THR A 134 7.75 4.64 23.79
N SER A 135 8.57 4.70 24.85
CA SER A 135 8.11 5.10 26.18
C SER A 135 7.18 6.30 26.01
N PRO A 136 5.96 6.30 26.57
CA PRO A 136 5.01 7.38 26.32
C PRO A 136 5.70 8.70 26.63
N GLY A 137 5.98 9.48 25.58
CA GLY A 137 6.55 10.81 25.74
C GLY A 137 5.60 11.69 26.56
N PRO A 138 5.98 12.91 26.96
CA PRO A 138 5.15 13.75 27.84
C PRO A 138 3.83 14.24 27.20
N LEU A 139 3.56 13.93 25.94
CA LEU A 139 2.38 14.41 25.20
C LEU A 139 1.02 13.90 25.76
N PRO A 140 0.86 12.62 26.14
CA PRO A 140 -0.36 12.14 26.81
C PRO A 140 -0.54 12.79 28.18
N ASP A 141 0.55 13.15 28.87
CA ASP A 141 0.48 13.85 30.16
C ASP A 141 0.04 15.32 29.99
N LEU A 142 0.44 15.97 28.90
CA LEU A 142 -0.06 17.31 28.53
C LEU A 142 -1.54 17.29 28.11
N GLN A 143 -2.00 16.24 27.42
CA GLN A 143 -3.42 16.09 27.07
C GLN A 143 -4.30 15.81 28.30
N ARG A 144 -3.74 15.20 29.36
CA ARG A 144 -4.43 14.97 30.64
C ARG A 144 -4.38 16.16 31.58
N ARG A 145 -3.57 17.17 31.29
CA ARG A 145 -3.52 18.42 32.04
C ARG A 145 -4.76 19.26 31.70
N ASN A 146 -5.87 18.91 32.34
CA ASN A 146 -7.00 19.82 32.52
C ASN A 146 -6.54 20.94 33.46
N ASP A 147 -5.78 21.90 32.94
CA ASP A 147 -5.53 23.14 33.67
C ASP A 147 -6.91 23.76 34.00
N PRO A 148 -7.18 24.12 35.26
CA PRO A 148 -8.40 24.83 35.60
C PRO A 148 -8.46 26.11 34.78
N ARG A 149 -9.44 26.17 33.87
CA ARG A 149 -9.78 27.42 33.18
C ARG A 149 -9.96 28.48 34.27
N PRO A 150 -9.19 29.58 34.27
CA PRO A 150 -9.43 30.67 35.20
C PRO A 150 -10.90 31.07 35.09
N PRO A 151 -11.63 31.28 36.20
CA PRO A 151 -13.01 31.71 36.12
C PRO A 151 -13.06 32.94 35.23
N ALA A 152 -13.91 32.88 34.21
CA ALA A 152 -14.14 34.00 33.30
C ALA A 152 -14.56 35.18 34.17
N GLN A 153 -13.63 36.11 34.41
CA GLN A 153 -14.00 37.44 34.86
C GLN A 153 -14.95 37.97 33.80
N ALA A 154 -16.17 38.29 34.23
CA ALA A 154 -17.14 38.97 33.42
C ALA A 154 -16.52 40.30 32.98
N ALA A 155 -15.91 40.30 31.79
CA ALA A 155 -15.50 41.51 31.11
C ALA A 155 -16.81 42.22 30.72
N GLU A 156 -17.12 43.24 31.51
CA GLU A 156 -18.12 44.25 31.25
C GLU A 156 -18.00 44.69 29.78
N ARG A 157 -19.04 44.45 28.98
CA ARG A 157 -19.04 44.84 27.57
C ARG A 157 -18.95 46.37 27.52
N PRO A 158 -17.96 46.97 26.85
CA PRO A 158 -18.00 48.41 26.61
C PRO A 158 -19.23 48.74 25.75
N PRO A 159 -19.92 49.87 26.00
CA PRO A 159 -21.14 50.19 25.29
C PRO A 159 -20.86 50.36 23.79
N LEU A 160 -21.66 49.68 22.97
CA LEU A 160 -21.65 49.84 21.52
C LEU A 160 -22.04 51.28 21.17
N ARG A 161 -21.05 52.11 20.86
CA ARG A 161 -21.25 53.46 20.34
C ARG A 161 -21.58 53.36 18.86
N ASN A 162 -22.83 53.64 18.53
CA ASN A 162 -23.36 53.66 17.17
C ASN A 162 -22.73 54.85 16.40
N VAL A 163 -21.67 54.60 15.64
CA VAL A 163 -21.09 55.55 14.67
C VAL A 163 -21.68 55.20 13.30
N GLY A 164 -22.68 55.99 12.90
CA GLY A 164 -23.39 55.80 11.65
C GLY A 164 -22.52 55.92 10.39
N ALA A 165 -22.97 55.21 9.35
CA ALA A 165 -22.73 55.35 7.91
C ALA A 165 -21.26 55.36 7.42
N LEU A 166 -20.66 54.15 7.31
CA LEU A 166 -19.73 53.83 6.22
C LEU A 166 -20.08 52.46 5.64
N GLN A 167 -21.28 52.41 5.07
CA GLN A 167 -21.75 51.35 4.21
C GLN A 167 -21.24 51.65 2.79
N ARG A 168 -20.20 50.94 2.37
CA ARG A 168 -19.91 50.50 0.98
C ARG A 168 -18.47 49.98 0.93
N VAL A 169 -18.27 48.73 1.35
CA VAL A 169 -17.09 47.96 0.93
C VAL A 169 -17.31 47.62 -0.53
N GLN A 170 -16.83 48.55 -1.37
CA GLN A 170 -16.07 48.32 -2.59
C GLN A 170 -16.29 46.96 -3.29
N GLU A 171 -17.38 46.92 -4.05
CA GLU A 171 -17.56 46.04 -5.19
C GLU A 171 -16.50 46.44 -6.24
N VAL A 172 -15.61 45.50 -6.59
CA VAL A 172 -14.54 45.72 -7.56
C VAL A 172 -15.16 45.77 -8.96
N ASP A 173 -15.36 46.99 -9.42
CA ASP A 173 -15.83 47.37 -10.74
C ASP A 173 -14.72 47.09 -11.78
N ALA A 174 -14.84 45.98 -12.52
CA ALA A 174 -14.03 45.71 -13.70
C ALA A 174 -14.78 46.25 -14.94
N PRO A 175 -14.21 47.17 -15.73
CA PRO A 175 -14.95 47.86 -16.77
C PRO A 175 -15.27 46.92 -17.94
N ALA A 176 -16.57 46.74 -18.19
CA ALA A 176 -17.13 46.12 -19.37
C ALA A 176 -16.82 46.96 -20.62
N ARG A 177 -16.01 46.42 -21.55
CA ARG A 177 -16.01 46.85 -22.95
C ARG A 177 -16.94 45.94 -23.76
N HIS A 178 -17.84 46.57 -24.51
CA HIS A 178 -18.89 45.94 -25.31
C HIS A 178 -18.37 45.36 -26.65
N MET A 179 -18.87 44.14 -26.94
CA MET A 179 -19.25 43.50 -28.24
C MET A 179 -18.16 43.11 -29.27
N PRO A 180 -18.46 42.18 -30.25
CA PRO A 180 -19.70 41.45 -30.58
C PRO A 180 -19.55 39.89 -30.64
N PRO A 181 -20.63 39.09 -30.88
CA PRO A 181 -20.57 37.62 -30.81
C PRO A 181 -20.16 36.97 -32.14
N PRO A 182 -19.50 35.80 -32.11
CA PRO A 182 -19.88 34.77 -33.07
C PRO A 182 -19.77 33.30 -32.56
N GLN A 183 -20.84 32.54 -32.84
CA GLN A 183 -20.84 31.24 -33.53
C GLN A 183 -20.20 30.00 -32.84
N SER A 184 -21.04 29.05 -32.44
CA SER A 184 -20.75 27.59 -32.43
C SER A 184 -20.46 27.13 -33.88
N PRO A 185 -19.58 26.14 -34.18
CA PRO A 185 -19.74 24.69 -33.85
C PRO A 185 -18.36 23.93 -33.82
N PRO A 186 -18.20 22.61 -34.10
CA PRO A 186 -19.09 21.44 -34.01
C PRO A 186 -18.53 20.31 -33.10
N PHE A 187 -19.41 19.38 -32.73
CA PHE A 187 -19.05 18.04 -32.25
C PHE A 187 -18.25 17.26 -33.31
N PRO A 188 -17.25 16.45 -32.95
CA PRO A 188 -16.91 15.26 -33.72
C PRO A 188 -17.68 14.07 -33.15
N ASN A 189 -18.81 13.74 -33.79
CA ASN A 189 -19.26 12.36 -33.88
C ASN A 189 -18.30 11.64 -34.83
N THR A 190 -17.44 10.79 -34.29
CA THR A 190 -16.75 9.78 -35.11
C THR A 190 -17.00 8.41 -34.48
N ILE A 191 -17.92 7.68 -35.10
CA ILE A 191 -18.03 6.23 -35.01
C ILE A 191 -16.85 5.66 -35.81
N PRO A 192 -15.96 4.81 -35.25
CA PRO A 192 -15.14 3.93 -36.08
C PRO A 192 -15.95 2.66 -36.33
N SER A 193 -16.42 2.49 -37.57
CA SER A 193 -16.79 1.18 -38.10
C SER A 193 -15.54 0.31 -38.31
N PRO A 194 -15.66 -1.02 -38.35
CA PRO A 194 -14.58 -1.96 -38.08
C PRO A 194 -13.71 -2.20 -39.32
N GLY A 195 -12.39 -2.11 -39.14
CA GLY A 195 -11.44 -2.61 -40.15
C GLY A 195 -10.20 -1.74 -40.24
N GLY A 196 -9.10 -2.20 -39.66
CA GLY A 196 -7.79 -1.64 -39.96
C GLY A 196 -6.72 -1.81 -38.89
N LYS A 197 -6.04 -2.96 -38.96
CA LYS A 197 -4.67 -3.23 -38.50
C LYS A 197 -4.41 -3.23 -36.98
N LEU A 198 -4.10 -4.42 -36.47
CA LEU A 198 -3.44 -4.61 -35.18
C LEU A 198 -2.17 -3.75 -35.14
N PRO A 199 -1.91 -2.97 -34.06
CA PRO A 199 -0.57 -2.50 -33.79
C PRO A 199 0.28 -3.71 -33.41
N THR A 200 1.21 -4.06 -34.30
CA THR A 200 2.25 -5.05 -34.03
C THR A 200 3.19 -4.44 -33.00
N ASP A 201 3.09 -4.92 -31.76
CA ASP A 201 3.95 -4.51 -30.65
C ASP A 201 5.42 -4.89 -30.96
N ASP A 202 6.28 -3.88 -31.11
CA ASP A 202 7.74 -4.00 -31.22
C ASP A 202 8.35 -4.76 -30.01
N ALA A 203 7.63 -4.82 -28.89
CA ALA A 203 8.01 -5.59 -27.70
C ALA A 203 7.96 -7.11 -27.94
N SER A 204 7.04 -7.60 -28.77
CA SER A 204 6.89 -9.03 -29.08
C SER A 204 8.05 -9.57 -29.91
N LEU A 205 8.59 -8.73 -30.80
CA LEU A 205 9.67 -9.08 -31.71
C LEU A 205 11.01 -9.17 -30.96
N LEU A 206 11.19 -8.32 -29.94
CA LEU A 206 12.33 -8.38 -29.02
C LEU A 206 12.30 -9.63 -28.13
N ILE A 207 11.15 -10.04 -27.61
CA ILE A 207 11.03 -11.25 -26.79
C ILE A 207 11.24 -12.52 -27.64
N GLY A 208 10.69 -12.57 -28.86
CA GLY A 208 10.88 -13.70 -29.77
C GLY A 208 12.34 -13.90 -30.20
N LEU A 209 13.11 -12.82 -30.34
CA LEU A 209 14.51 -12.87 -30.76
C LEU A 209 15.44 -13.46 -29.69
N TRP A 210 15.22 -13.14 -28.40
CA TRP A 210 16.04 -13.68 -27.30
C TRP A 210 15.81 -15.17 -27.05
N VAL A 211 14.57 -15.64 -27.21
CA VAL A 211 14.24 -17.07 -27.08
C VAL A 211 14.93 -17.89 -28.17
N LEU A 212 14.96 -17.40 -29.42
CA LEU A 212 15.62 -18.09 -30.52
C LEU A 212 17.15 -18.21 -30.31
N ILE A 213 17.81 -17.14 -29.83
CA ILE A 213 19.25 -17.16 -29.52
C ILE A 213 19.56 -18.15 -28.39
N GLY A 214 18.74 -18.19 -27.34
CA GLY A 214 18.92 -19.12 -26.22
C GLY A 214 18.83 -20.59 -26.64
N VAL A 215 17.89 -20.92 -27.54
CA VAL A 215 17.74 -22.30 -28.05
C VAL A 215 18.91 -22.71 -28.95
N ILE A 216 19.37 -21.82 -29.83
CA ILE A 216 20.52 -22.11 -30.72
C ILE A 216 21.81 -22.31 -29.91
N ALA A 217 22.03 -21.49 -28.87
CA ALA A 217 23.20 -21.63 -28.01
C ALA A 217 23.19 -22.94 -27.21
N MET A 218 22.01 -23.43 -26.81
CA MET A 218 21.91 -24.69 -26.06
C MET A 218 22.16 -25.94 -26.93
N ILE A 219 21.77 -25.89 -28.21
CA ILE A 219 22.00 -26.99 -29.16
C ILE A 219 23.46 -27.05 -29.62
N ALA A 220 24.19 -25.93 -29.60
CA ALA A 220 25.60 -25.88 -30.02
C ALA A 220 26.59 -26.39 -28.95
N VAL A 221 26.13 -26.66 -27.72
CA VAL A 221 26.97 -27.05 -26.56
C VAL A 221 26.80 -28.54 -26.20
N THR A 222 25.99 -29.29 -26.95
CA THR A 222 25.88 -30.77 -26.87
C THR A 222 26.52 -31.42 -28.08
#